data_AF-A0A534KJ58-F1
#
_entry.id   AF-A0A534KJ58-F1
#
_cell.length_a   1.000
_cell.length_b   1.000
_cell.length_c   1.000
_cell.angle_alpha   90.00
_cell.angle_beta   90.00
_cell.angle_gamma   90.00
#
_symmetry.space_group_name_H-M   'P 1'
#
loop_
_entity.id
_entity.type
_entity.pdbx_description
1 polymer ?
#
loop_
_entity_poly.entity_id
_entity_poly.type
_entity_poly.pdbx_seq_one_letter_code
_entity_poly.pdbx_strand_id
1 'polypeptide(L)'
;RIPILGIPAGVKMHSGLFAVSPSVAAHLLVSYLRGQLRIGAAEILDLDEEAYRKGEWRVRLFATAKTLVEPNLVAGGKVMIDEVSEEAIRGELAVHFSELFENEPDTLFLLGPGSTLNSIATAIGIDKTLLGVDAVVGGKAVAKDLNEKGILDLLDHHPKAKLVVSPIGAQGFILGRGNLQVSPAVLRRIGTKNVIVVATPAKLAMTPILRVDTDDPALDDEFHKREYLFVVIGYRTSKLHPIQR
;
A
#
# COMPACT_ATOMS: atom_id res chain seq x y z
N ARG A 1 19.98 17.86 -17.80
CA ARG A 1 18.68 17.25 -17.40
C ARG A 1 18.23 17.93 -16.11
N ILE A 2 17.17 18.74 -16.19
CA ILE A 2 16.62 19.56 -15.09
C ILE A 2 15.79 18.64 -14.17
N PRO A 3 15.92 18.72 -12.83
CA PRO A 3 15.07 17.95 -11.92
C PRO A 3 13.63 18.45 -11.97
N ILE A 4 12.67 17.52 -11.91
CA ILE A 4 11.24 17.79 -11.95
C ILE A 4 10.64 17.39 -10.59
N LEU A 5 9.90 18.30 -9.97
CA LEU A 5 9.10 18.06 -8.78
C LEU A 5 7.63 18.26 -9.14
N GLY A 6 6.81 17.22 -8.98
CA GLY A 6 5.37 17.29 -9.23
C GLY A 6 4.61 17.85 -8.02
N ILE A 7 3.69 18.77 -8.28
CA ILE A 7 2.76 19.31 -7.26
C ILE A 7 1.42 18.57 -7.40
N PRO A 8 0.89 17.96 -6.32
CA PRO A 8 -0.45 17.37 -6.34
C PRO A 8 -1.52 18.40 -6.66
N ALA A 9 -2.30 18.14 -7.70
CA ALA A 9 -3.41 19.01 -8.15
C ALA A 9 -4.77 18.31 -8.15
N GLY A 10 -4.91 17.17 -7.44
CA GLY A 10 -6.22 16.55 -7.19
C GLY A 10 -6.62 15.37 -8.09
N VAL A 11 -5.66 14.68 -8.73
CA VAL A 11 -5.94 13.45 -9.49
C VAL A 11 -4.81 12.44 -9.31
N LYS A 12 -5.14 11.14 -9.45
CA LYS A 12 -4.33 9.95 -9.12
C LYS A 12 -2.87 10.08 -9.55
N MET A 13 -1.95 10.07 -8.59
CA MET A 13 -0.51 10.23 -8.87
C MET A 13 0.26 9.02 -8.36
N HIS A 14 0.70 8.19 -9.30
CA HIS A 14 1.46 6.98 -9.01
C HIS A 14 2.97 7.17 -9.26
N SER A 15 3.38 8.29 -9.86
CA SER A 15 4.78 8.57 -10.18
C SER A 15 5.54 8.99 -8.92
N GLY A 16 6.74 8.43 -8.70
CA GLY A 16 7.59 8.68 -7.53
C GLY A 16 8.24 10.07 -7.45
N LEU A 17 7.69 11.04 -8.19
CA LEU A 17 8.21 12.39 -8.38
C LEU A 17 7.21 13.48 -8.01
N PHE A 18 6.00 13.09 -7.63
CA PHE A 18 5.06 14.01 -7.00
C PHE A 18 5.29 14.06 -5.48
N ALA A 19 5.20 15.27 -4.93
CA ALA A 19 5.05 15.43 -3.49
C ALA A 19 3.68 14.91 -3.04
N VAL A 20 3.60 14.50 -1.78
CA VAL A 20 2.34 14.01 -1.19
C VAL A 20 1.29 15.13 -1.00
N SER A 21 1.72 16.38 -0.87
CA SER A 21 0.84 17.55 -0.79
C SER A 21 1.51 18.81 -1.37
N PRO A 22 0.76 19.88 -1.69
CA PRO A 22 1.35 21.12 -2.18
C PRO A 22 2.25 21.78 -1.14
N SER A 23 1.91 21.67 0.14
CA SER A 23 2.74 22.17 1.25
C SER A 23 4.07 21.42 1.35
N VAL A 24 4.05 20.09 1.14
CA VAL A 24 5.26 19.28 1.09
C VAL A 24 6.09 19.60 -0.15
N ALA A 25 5.46 19.88 -1.30
CA ALA A 25 6.19 20.32 -2.50
C ALA A 25 6.95 21.63 -2.26
N ALA A 26 6.29 22.62 -1.63
CA ALA A 26 6.92 23.88 -1.24
C ALA A 26 8.10 23.65 -0.29
N HIS A 27 7.91 22.78 0.71
CA HIS A 27 8.97 22.43 1.66
C HIS A 27 10.18 21.78 0.95
N LEU A 28 9.95 20.78 0.10
CA LEU A 28 11.01 20.10 -0.66
C LEU A 28 11.78 21.09 -1.54
N LEU A 29 11.08 22.01 -2.20
CA LEU A 29 11.71 23.04 -3.02
C LEU A 29 12.61 23.96 -2.17
N VAL A 30 12.12 24.43 -1.02
CA VAL A 30 12.90 25.26 -0.09
C VAL A 30 14.12 24.51 0.43
N SER A 31 13.97 23.25 0.82
CA SER A 31 15.06 22.40 1.32
C SER A 31 16.12 22.15 0.23
N TYR A 32 15.73 21.97 -1.03
CA TYR A 32 16.67 21.88 -2.15
C TYR A 32 17.42 23.19 -2.39
N LEU A 33 16.75 24.34 -2.36
CA LEU A 33 17.38 25.65 -2.50
C LEU A 33 18.39 25.94 -1.36
N ARG A 34 18.16 25.36 -0.18
CA ARG A 34 19.08 25.40 0.96
C ARG A 34 20.20 24.36 0.91
N GLY A 35 20.28 23.56 -0.16
CA GLY A 35 21.30 22.52 -0.33
C GLY A 35 21.09 21.27 0.53
N GLN A 36 19.90 21.09 1.09
CA GLN A 36 19.58 19.98 2.01
C GLN A 36 19.09 18.72 1.26
N LEU A 37 18.72 18.85 -0.02
CA LEU A 37 18.29 17.74 -0.88
C LEU A 37 19.28 17.50 -2.03
N ARG A 38 19.30 16.26 -2.52
CA ARG A 38 20.07 15.86 -3.71
C ARG A 38 19.15 15.62 -4.90
N ILE A 39 19.74 15.55 -6.08
CA ILE A 39 19.03 15.13 -7.29
C ILE A 39 19.17 13.62 -7.44
N GLY A 40 18.04 12.91 -7.46
CA GLY A 40 17.96 11.46 -7.67
C GLY A 40 17.14 11.12 -8.91
N ALA A 41 16.94 9.83 -9.16
CA ALA A 41 16.03 9.35 -10.21
C ALA A 41 14.74 8.83 -9.58
N ALA A 42 13.60 9.07 -10.24
CA ALA A 42 12.30 8.53 -9.88
C ALA A 42 11.52 8.12 -11.13
N GLU A 43 10.57 7.21 -10.92
CA GLU A 43 9.73 6.63 -11.96
C GLU A 43 8.53 7.54 -12.26
N ILE A 44 8.26 7.74 -13.55
CA ILE A 44 7.00 8.26 -14.07
C ILE A 44 6.15 7.06 -14.43
N LEU A 45 5.03 6.90 -13.73
CA LEU A 45 4.08 5.83 -13.94
C LEU A 45 2.82 6.38 -14.62
N ASP A 46 2.36 5.65 -15.62
CA ASP A 46 1.14 5.92 -16.38
C ASP A 46 0.06 4.92 -15.98
N LEU A 47 -1.09 5.43 -15.53
CA LEU A 47 -2.24 4.63 -15.13
C LEU A 47 -3.23 4.60 -16.29
N ASP A 48 -3.62 3.40 -16.71
CA ASP A 48 -4.77 3.23 -17.58
C ASP A 48 -6.06 3.51 -16.80
N GLU A 49 -6.60 4.72 -16.96
CA GLU A 49 -7.79 5.16 -16.25
C GLU A 49 -9.04 4.34 -16.61
N GLU A 50 -9.14 3.83 -17.84
CA GLU A 50 -10.29 3.01 -18.25
C GLU A 50 -10.24 1.63 -17.61
N ALA A 51 -9.06 1.02 -17.56
CA ALA A 51 -8.85 -0.22 -16.83
C ALA A 51 -9.15 -0.02 -15.34
N TYR A 52 -8.67 1.09 -14.75
CA TYR A 52 -8.93 1.42 -13.35
C TYR A 52 -10.43 1.55 -13.05
N ARG A 53 -11.21 2.22 -13.91
CA ARG A 53 -12.67 2.35 -13.73
C ARG A 53 -13.40 1.01 -13.78
N LYS A 54 -12.81 0.00 -14.41
CA LYS A 54 -13.32 -1.37 -14.47
C LYS A 54 -12.82 -2.25 -13.33
N GLY A 55 -12.12 -1.67 -12.34
CA GLY A 55 -11.50 -2.38 -11.22
C GLY A 55 -10.20 -3.10 -11.60
N GLU A 56 -9.68 -2.90 -12.81
CA GLU A 56 -8.40 -3.44 -13.25
C GLU A 56 -7.27 -2.43 -12.99
N TRP A 57 -6.36 -2.79 -12.09
CA TRP A 57 -5.20 -1.94 -11.77
C TRP A 57 -4.09 -2.12 -12.80
N ARG A 58 -4.16 -1.40 -13.93
CA ARG A 58 -3.11 -1.39 -14.96
C ARG A 58 -2.27 -0.11 -14.90
N VAL A 59 -1.11 -0.21 -14.28
CA VAL A 59 -0.10 0.85 -14.24
C VAL A 59 1.15 0.37 -14.95
N ARG A 60 1.74 1.21 -15.81
CA ARG A 60 2.99 0.92 -16.52
C ARG A 60 4.05 1.96 -16.22
N LEU A 61 5.32 1.53 -16.19
CA LEU A 61 6.45 2.46 -16.18
C LEU A 61 6.46 3.21 -17.51
N PHE A 62 6.23 4.51 -17.46
CA PHE A 62 6.26 5.38 -18.63
C PHE A 62 7.69 5.85 -18.91
N ALA A 63 8.38 6.34 -17.88
CA ALA A 63 9.74 6.84 -18.00
C ALA A 63 10.43 6.93 -16.62
N THR A 64 11.70 7.31 -16.62
CA THR A 64 12.42 7.73 -15.40
C THR A 64 12.88 9.17 -15.55
N ALA A 65 12.72 10.00 -14.52
CA ALA A 65 13.15 11.39 -14.52
C ALA A 65 14.01 11.73 -13.29
N LYS A 66 14.76 12.82 -13.39
CA LYS A 66 15.48 13.36 -12.23
C LYS A 66 14.49 14.09 -11.33
N THR A 67 14.54 13.87 -10.03
CA THR A 67 13.72 14.57 -9.02
C THR A 67 14.54 14.93 -7.79
N LEU A 68 13.92 15.64 -6.85
CA LEU A 68 14.49 15.95 -5.55
C LEU A 68 14.34 14.74 -4.64
N VAL A 69 15.46 14.25 -4.11
CA VAL A 69 15.51 13.14 -3.16
C VAL A 69 16.24 13.57 -1.90
N GLU A 70 15.78 13.09 -0.75
CA GLU A 70 16.50 13.29 0.49
C GLU A 70 17.82 12.49 0.49
N PRO A 71 18.91 13.06 1.04
CA PRO A 71 20.21 12.40 1.11
C PRO A 71 20.16 11.05 1.85
N ASN A 72 19.20 10.88 2.77
CA ASN A 72 19.12 9.75 3.69
C ASN A 72 18.11 8.66 3.26
N LEU A 73 17.44 8.79 2.11
CA LEU A 73 16.58 7.72 1.58
C LEU A 73 17.35 6.53 1.00
N VAL A 74 18.70 6.59 0.98
CA VAL A 74 19.57 5.46 0.59
C VAL A 74 20.16 4.73 1.79
N ALA A 75 20.23 5.33 2.98
CA ALA A 75 20.61 4.62 4.19
C ALA A 75 20.38 5.50 5.43
N GLY A 76 19.61 4.99 6.39
CA GLY A 76 19.79 5.29 7.80
C GLY A 76 19.19 6.60 8.32
N GLY A 77 18.08 6.46 9.04
CA GLY A 77 18.00 6.96 10.41
C GLY A 77 17.73 8.45 10.62
N LYS A 78 16.53 8.69 11.16
CA LYS A 78 16.07 9.86 11.94
C LYS A 78 15.92 11.18 11.19
N VAL A 79 14.67 11.62 11.06
CA VAL A 79 14.33 13.03 11.29
C VAL A 79 13.04 13.09 12.11
N MET A 80 13.13 13.73 13.28
CA MET A 80 12.02 14.08 14.16
C MET A 80 11.04 15.03 13.46
N ILE A 81 10.05 14.49 12.74
CA ILE A 81 8.81 15.17 12.29
C ILE A 81 7.62 14.18 12.38
N ASP A 82 7.77 13.13 13.19
CA ASP A 82 7.16 11.82 12.94
C ASP A 82 5.64 11.75 13.21
N GLU A 83 5.12 12.36 14.28
CA GLU A 83 3.74 12.07 14.68
C GLU A 83 2.67 12.80 13.84
N VAL A 84 2.85 14.10 13.57
CA VAL A 84 1.87 14.90 12.80
C VAL A 84 1.81 14.44 11.33
N SER A 85 2.93 13.96 10.77
CA SER A 85 2.97 13.46 9.40
C SER A 85 2.37 12.06 9.27
N GLU A 86 2.63 11.15 10.23
CA GLU A 86 2.03 9.82 10.21
C GLU A 86 0.52 9.85 10.42
N GLU A 87 0.02 10.69 11.31
CA GLU A 87 -1.43 10.83 11.54
C GLU A 87 -2.14 11.39 10.30
N ALA A 88 -1.56 12.40 9.63
CA ALA A 88 -2.09 12.92 8.38
C ALA A 88 -2.12 11.84 7.29
N ILE A 89 -1.04 11.07 7.15
CA ILE A 89 -0.96 9.95 6.18
C ILE A 89 -2.00 8.86 6.50
N ARG A 90 -2.22 8.54 7.78
CA ARG A 90 -3.27 7.60 8.19
C ARG A 90 -4.65 8.13 7.85
N GLY A 91 -4.89 9.43 8.05
CA GLY A 91 -6.13 10.09 7.62
C GLY A 91 -6.36 10.00 6.12
N GLU A 92 -5.31 10.23 5.33
CA GLU A 92 -5.37 10.07 3.87
C GLU A 92 -5.67 8.62 3.43
N LEU A 93 -5.03 7.64 4.08
CA LEU A 93 -5.31 6.22 3.87
C LEU A 93 -6.75 5.87 4.26
N ALA A 94 -7.26 6.42 5.36
CA ALA A 94 -8.65 6.24 5.77
C ALA A 94 -9.63 6.74 4.69
N VAL A 95 -9.42 7.96 4.17
CA VAL A 95 -10.23 8.49 3.07
C VAL A 95 -10.12 7.60 1.82
N HIS A 96 -8.92 7.11 1.49
CA HIS A 96 -8.72 6.21 0.35
C HIS A 96 -9.53 4.92 0.47
N PHE A 97 -9.49 4.27 1.64
CA PHE A 97 -10.22 3.03 1.88
C PHE A 97 -11.73 3.25 1.98
N SER A 98 -12.20 4.38 2.54
CA SER A 98 -13.62 4.75 2.52
C SER A 98 -14.15 4.83 1.09
N GLU A 99 -13.46 5.57 0.21
CA GLU A 99 -13.84 5.65 -1.20
C GLU A 99 -13.74 4.29 -1.90
N LEU A 100 -12.72 3.48 -1.59
CA LEU A 100 -12.57 2.16 -2.17
C LEU A 100 -13.76 1.26 -1.83
N PHE A 101 -14.22 1.29 -0.58
CA PHE A 101 -15.37 0.52 -0.13
C PHE A 101 -16.70 1.01 -0.71
N GLU A 102 -16.85 2.33 -0.89
CA GLU A 102 -18.02 2.92 -1.54
C GLU A 102 -18.10 2.60 -3.04
N ASN A 103 -16.95 2.60 -3.74
CA ASN A 103 -16.88 2.27 -5.16
C ASN A 103 -17.02 0.77 -5.44
N GLU A 104 -16.71 -0.08 -4.46
CA GLU A 104 -16.79 -1.53 -4.57
C GLU A 104 -17.66 -2.15 -3.47
N PRO A 105 -18.97 -1.81 -3.42
CA PRO A 105 -19.83 -2.15 -2.30
C PRO A 105 -20.06 -3.67 -2.15
N ASP A 106 -19.96 -4.42 -3.24
CA ASP A 106 -20.16 -5.88 -3.27
C ASP A 106 -18.87 -6.69 -3.12
N THR A 107 -17.71 -6.02 -3.00
CA THR A 107 -16.40 -6.69 -2.85
C THR A 107 -16.14 -7.02 -1.37
N LEU A 108 -15.72 -8.25 -1.11
CA LEU A 108 -15.22 -8.69 0.20
C LEU A 108 -13.79 -8.21 0.40
N PHE A 109 -13.57 -7.31 1.36
CA PHE A 109 -12.24 -6.89 1.78
C PHE A 109 -11.83 -7.65 3.04
N LEU A 110 -10.76 -8.44 2.93
CA LEU A 110 -10.13 -9.10 4.06
C LEU A 110 -9.00 -8.20 4.57
N LEU A 111 -9.17 -7.63 5.75
CA LEU A 111 -8.19 -6.75 6.38
C LEU A 111 -7.27 -7.58 7.27
N GLY A 112 -6.03 -7.78 6.83
CA GLY A 112 -5.00 -8.50 7.55
C GLY A 112 -4.63 -7.87 8.90
N PRO A 113 -3.77 -8.54 9.69
CA PRO A 113 -3.38 -8.05 11.01
C PRO A 113 -2.50 -6.79 10.92
N GLY A 114 -2.40 -6.08 12.04
CA GLY A 114 -1.42 -5.02 12.27
C GLY A 114 -2.03 -3.66 12.61
N SER A 115 -1.23 -2.84 13.31
CA SER A 115 -1.61 -1.51 13.79
C SER A 115 -1.98 -0.55 12.66
N THR A 116 -1.28 -0.62 11.52
CA THR A 116 -1.57 0.23 10.35
C THR A 116 -3.00 0.05 9.87
N LEU A 117 -3.42 -1.20 9.65
CA LEU A 117 -4.79 -1.51 9.22
C LEU A 117 -5.81 -1.22 10.31
N ASN A 118 -5.47 -1.47 11.58
CA ASN A 118 -6.33 -1.14 12.70
C ASN A 118 -6.62 0.37 12.78
N SER A 119 -5.59 1.22 12.63
CA SER A 119 -5.75 2.67 12.64
C SER A 119 -6.59 3.17 11.46
N ILE A 120 -6.36 2.63 10.26
CA ILE A 120 -7.15 2.97 9.06
C ILE A 120 -8.62 2.60 9.27
N ALA A 121 -8.89 1.36 9.71
CA ALA A 121 -10.24 0.87 9.96
C ALA A 121 -10.96 1.71 11.04
N THR A 122 -10.27 2.00 12.15
CA THR A 122 -10.82 2.82 13.24
C THR A 122 -11.20 4.23 12.75
N ALA A 123 -10.37 4.85 11.91
CA ALA A 123 -10.61 6.18 11.37
C ALA A 123 -11.85 6.26 10.46
N ILE A 124 -12.28 5.14 9.87
CA ILE A 124 -13.51 5.03 9.06
C ILE A 124 -14.66 4.35 9.81
N GLY A 125 -14.56 4.23 11.13
CA GLY A 125 -15.64 3.69 11.98
C GLY A 125 -15.78 2.17 11.91
N ILE A 126 -14.77 1.45 11.41
CA ILE A 126 -14.73 -0.01 11.40
C ILE A 126 -13.91 -0.48 12.60
N ASP A 127 -14.60 -1.12 13.54
CA ASP A 127 -13.95 -1.83 14.64
C ASP A 127 -13.20 -3.06 14.08
N LYS A 128 -11.88 -3.13 14.27
CA LYS A 128 -11.01 -4.17 13.72
C LYS A 128 -10.23 -4.90 14.81
N THR A 129 -10.03 -6.20 14.62
CA THR A 129 -9.12 -7.03 15.42
C THR A 129 -7.67 -6.75 15.05
N LEU A 130 -6.84 -6.38 16.03
CA LEU A 130 -5.44 -5.99 15.81
C LEU A 130 -4.58 -7.13 15.24
N LEU A 131 -4.75 -8.35 15.76
CA LEU A 131 -3.95 -9.53 15.37
C LEU A 131 -4.69 -10.50 14.46
N GLY A 132 -5.95 -10.19 14.11
CA GLY A 132 -6.82 -11.04 13.30
C GLY A 132 -7.02 -10.54 11.87
N VAL A 133 -7.63 -11.41 11.06
CA VAL A 133 -8.15 -11.07 9.74
C VAL A 133 -9.65 -10.79 9.87
N ASP A 134 -10.07 -9.59 9.52
CA ASP A 134 -11.48 -9.17 9.59
C ASP A 134 -12.02 -8.98 8.18
N ALA A 135 -13.33 -9.22 7.99
CA ALA A 135 -14.00 -9.09 6.71
C ALA A 135 -14.88 -7.83 6.67
N VAL A 136 -14.77 -7.07 5.59
CA VAL A 136 -15.53 -5.84 5.35
C VAL A 136 -16.21 -5.90 3.98
N VAL A 137 -17.48 -5.50 3.91
CA VAL A 137 -18.26 -5.35 2.67
C VAL A 137 -19.03 -4.04 2.74
N GLY A 138 -18.97 -3.22 1.68
CA GLY A 138 -19.65 -1.92 1.64
C GLY A 138 -19.33 -1.00 2.82
N GLY A 139 -18.09 -1.03 3.30
CA GLY A 139 -17.61 -0.22 4.43
C GLY A 139 -18.07 -0.71 5.81
N LYS A 140 -18.66 -1.90 5.91
CA LYS A 140 -19.13 -2.47 7.18
C LYS A 140 -18.41 -3.78 7.48
N ALA A 141 -17.99 -3.98 8.73
CA ALA A 141 -17.49 -5.26 9.19
C ALA A 141 -18.61 -6.32 9.13
N VAL A 142 -18.36 -7.41 8.42
CA VAL A 142 -19.29 -8.55 8.30
C VAL A 142 -18.83 -9.77 9.11
N ALA A 143 -17.54 -9.85 9.40
CA ALA A 143 -16.98 -10.83 10.33
C ALA A 143 -15.64 -10.34 10.90
N LYS A 144 -15.24 -10.87 12.06
CA LYS A 144 -14.01 -10.47 12.76
C LYS A 144 -13.22 -11.71 13.19
N ASP A 145 -11.90 -11.54 13.30
CA ASP A 145 -10.95 -12.53 13.78
C ASP A 145 -11.12 -13.91 13.13
N LEU A 146 -11.18 -13.91 11.81
CA LEU A 146 -11.47 -15.11 11.03
C LEU A 146 -10.28 -16.07 11.05
N ASN A 147 -10.60 -17.37 11.10
CA ASN A 147 -9.68 -18.42 10.73
C ASN A 147 -9.78 -18.73 9.22
N GLU A 148 -8.90 -19.61 8.72
CA GLU A 148 -8.89 -20.02 7.31
C GLU A 148 -10.26 -20.49 6.83
N LYS A 149 -10.92 -21.36 7.60
CA LYS A 149 -12.24 -21.89 7.24
C LYS A 149 -13.27 -20.77 7.08
N GLY A 150 -13.34 -19.85 8.04
CA GLY A 150 -14.27 -18.72 7.98
C GLY A 150 -14.00 -17.80 6.79
N ILE A 151 -12.73 -17.63 6.40
CA ILE A 151 -12.37 -16.88 5.19
C ILE A 151 -12.87 -17.62 3.94
N LEU A 152 -12.62 -18.92 3.82
CA LEU A 152 -13.06 -19.72 2.69
C LEU A 152 -14.59 -19.75 2.55
N ASP A 153 -15.30 -19.91 3.67
CA ASP A 153 -16.77 -19.89 3.71
C ASP A 153 -17.32 -18.54 3.21
N LEU A 154 -16.69 -17.41 3.57
CA LEU A 154 -17.06 -16.10 3.03
C LEU A 154 -16.76 -15.97 1.54
N LEU A 155 -15.63 -16.50 1.08
CA LEU A 155 -15.24 -16.47 -0.33
C LEU A 155 -16.19 -17.29 -1.23
N ASP A 156 -16.93 -18.26 -0.68
CA ASP A 156 -17.97 -18.99 -1.42
C ASP A 156 -19.20 -18.12 -1.70
N HIS A 157 -19.50 -17.16 -0.82
CA HIS A 157 -20.64 -16.25 -0.95
C HIS A 157 -20.26 -14.92 -1.63
N HIS A 158 -18.96 -14.59 -1.64
CA HIS A 158 -18.43 -13.36 -2.22
C HIS A 158 -17.42 -13.66 -3.33
N PRO A 159 -17.84 -13.72 -4.62
CA PRO A 159 -16.95 -14.07 -5.72
C PRO A 159 -15.90 -12.99 -6.02
N LYS A 160 -16.11 -11.74 -5.56
CA LYS A 160 -15.15 -10.65 -5.64
C LYS A 160 -14.54 -10.44 -4.25
N ALA A 161 -13.23 -10.66 -4.14
CA ALA A 161 -12.54 -10.47 -2.87
C ALA A 161 -11.16 -9.84 -3.08
N LYS A 162 -10.74 -9.05 -2.09
CA LYS A 162 -9.43 -8.39 -2.03
C LYS A 162 -8.84 -8.59 -0.65
N LEU A 163 -7.55 -8.86 -0.60
CA LEU A 163 -6.79 -8.97 0.65
C LEU A 163 -6.00 -7.70 0.86
N VAL A 164 -6.14 -7.06 2.00
CA VAL A 164 -5.36 -5.87 2.36
C VAL A 164 -4.38 -6.25 3.45
N VAL A 165 -3.09 -6.06 3.19
CA VAL A 165 -1.99 -6.40 4.11
C VAL A 165 -1.04 -5.23 4.30
N SER A 166 -0.34 -5.22 5.43
CA SER A 166 0.75 -4.29 5.70
C SER A 166 2.01 -5.08 6.03
N PRO A 167 3.22 -4.60 5.68
CA PRO A 167 4.45 -5.25 6.08
C PRO A 167 4.50 -5.50 7.59
N ILE A 168 4.94 -6.69 7.99
CA ILE A 168 5.00 -7.13 9.37
C ILE A 168 6.42 -6.90 9.89
N GLY A 169 6.53 -6.07 10.93
CA GLY A 169 7.81 -5.67 11.52
C GLY A 169 8.77 -5.00 10.52
N ALA A 170 10.05 -4.94 10.88
CA ALA A 170 11.11 -4.40 10.03
C ALA A 170 11.61 -5.41 8.96
N GLN A 171 11.09 -6.64 8.96
CA GLN A 171 11.53 -7.70 8.06
C GLN A 171 10.88 -7.61 6.67
N GLY A 172 9.78 -6.87 6.52
CA GLY A 172 9.14 -6.63 5.23
C GLY A 172 8.21 -7.76 4.74
N PHE A 173 7.93 -8.78 5.55
CA PHE A 173 6.96 -9.81 5.18
C PHE A 173 5.56 -9.23 5.09
N ILE A 174 4.89 -9.39 3.96
CA ILE A 174 3.48 -8.99 3.78
C ILE A 174 2.52 -10.18 3.87
N LEU A 175 3.04 -11.38 3.63
CA LEU A 175 2.35 -12.67 3.75
C LEU A 175 3.33 -13.70 4.34
N GLY A 176 2.82 -14.63 5.13
CA GLY A 176 3.64 -15.69 5.72
C GLY A 176 4.10 -15.47 7.16
N ARG A 177 4.96 -16.36 7.63
CA ARG A 177 5.61 -16.35 8.97
C ARG A 177 4.66 -16.17 10.16
N GLY A 178 3.61 -16.99 10.22
CA GLY A 178 2.73 -17.10 11.39
C GLY A 178 1.30 -16.57 11.20
N ASN A 179 0.98 -15.98 10.04
CA ASN A 179 -0.40 -15.65 9.68
C ASN A 179 -1.07 -16.83 8.95
N LEU A 180 -1.39 -17.90 9.69
CA LEU A 180 -2.00 -19.14 9.16
C LEU A 180 -3.42 -18.94 8.60
N GLN A 181 -4.06 -17.80 8.87
CA GLN A 181 -5.43 -17.52 8.42
C GLN A 181 -5.49 -17.31 6.91
N VAL A 182 -4.44 -16.72 6.32
CA VAL A 182 -4.34 -16.44 4.89
C VAL A 182 -3.51 -17.54 4.22
N SER A 183 -4.12 -18.72 4.09
CA SER A 183 -3.47 -19.89 3.51
C SER A 183 -3.31 -19.81 1.98
N PRO A 184 -2.52 -20.70 1.37
CA PRO A 184 -2.47 -20.86 -0.09
C PRO A 184 -3.84 -21.05 -0.75
N ALA A 185 -4.77 -21.77 -0.10
CA ALA A 185 -6.11 -21.99 -0.63
C ALA A 185 -6.90 -20.67 -0.69
N VAL A 186 -6.81 -19.86 0.36
CA VAL A 186 -7.39 -18.51 0.40
C VAL A 186 -6.78 -17.61 -0.67
N LEU A 187 -5.44 -17.57 -0.77
CA LEU A 187 -4.74 -16.73 -1.74
C LEU A 187 -5.05 -17.10 -3.18
N ARG A 188 -5.22 -18.38 -3.50
CA ARG A 188 -5.64 -18.82 -4.84
C ARG A 188 -7.05 -18.37 -5.19
N ARG A 189 -7.98 -18.42 -4.23
CA ARG A 189 -9.36 -17.96 -4.42
C ARG A 189 -9.44 -16.45 -4.62
N ILE A 190 -8.64 -15.68 -3.88
CA ILE A 190 -8.56 -14.22 -4.00
C ILE A 190 -7.80 -13.83 -5.28
N GLY A 191 -6.73 -14.55 -5.60
CA GLY A 191 -5.78 -14.23 -6.66
C GLY A 191 -4.72 -13.22 -6.20
N THR A 192 -3.46 -13.48 -6.53
CA THR A 192 -2.31 -12.65 -6.11
C THR A 192 -2.37 -11.20 -6.63
N LYS A 193 -3.17 -10.92 -7.66
CA LYS A 193 -3.40 -9.55 -8.19
C LYS A 193 -4.35 -8.71 -7.33
N ASN A 194 -5.15 -9.35 -6.49
CA ASN A 194 -6.12 -8.72 -5.60
C ASN A 194 -5.57 -8.53 -4.18
N VAL A 195 -4.25 -8.67 -4.00
CA VAL A 195 -3.56 -8.35 -2.75
C VAL A 195 -3.10 -6.89 -2.81
N ILE A 196 -3.67 -6.07 -1.94
CA ILE A 196 -3.34 -4.67 -1.75
C ILE A 196 -2.37 -4.57 -0.57
N VAL A 197 -1.19 -4.01 -0.82
CA VAL A 197 -0.23 -3.70 0.24
C VAL A 197 -0.41 -2.24 0.66
N VAL A 198 -0.49 -2.00 1.97
CA VAL A 198 -0.56 -0.65 2.55
C VAL A 198 0.52 -0.44 3.61
N ALA A 199 1.17 0.71 3.59
CA ALA A 199 2.18 1.07 4.58
C ALA A 199 2.34 2.59 4.68
N THR A 200 2.75 3.08 5.85
CA THR A 200 3.24 4.46 5.95
C THR A 200 4.62 4.56 5.29
N PRO A 201 5.02 5.74 4.80
CA PRO A 201 6.36 5.98 4.28
C PRO A 201 7.47 5.60 5.27
N ALA A 202 7.28 5.89 6.56
CA ALA A 202 8.22 5.50 7.62
C ALA A 202 8.39 3.97 7.69
N LYS A 203 7.28 3.22 7.61
CA LYS A 203 7.30 1.76 7.61
C LYS A 203 8.01 1.20 6.38
N LEU A 204 7.78 1.77 5.20
CA LEU A 204 8.50 1.36 3.98
C LEU A 204 9.99 1.68 4.01
N ALA A 205 10.40 2.77 4.66
CA ALA A 205 11.80 3.09 4.85
C ALA A 205 12.51 2.03 5.72
N MET A 206 11.79 1.43 6.68
CA MET A 206 12.29 0.34 7.52
C MET A 206 12.21 -1.04 6.84
N THR A 207 11.36 -1.21 5.83
CA THR A 207 11.21 -2.47 5.10
C THR A 207 11.62 -2.29 3.65
N PRO A 208 12.92 -2.05 3.33
CA PRO A 208 13.36 -1.67 1.98
C PRO A 208 13.05 -2.73 0.91
N ILE A 209 12.77 -3.97 1.32
CA ILE A 209 12.37 -5.09 0.47
C ILE A 209 11.14 -5.74 1.11
N LEU A 210 10.10 -5.98 0.31
CA LEU A 210 8.95 -6.81 0.71
C LEU A 210 9.27 -8.28 0.51
N ARG A 211 8.66 -9.13 1.33
CA ARG A 211 8.82 -10.58 1.26
C ARG A 211 7.48 -11.28 1.37
N VAL A 212 7.40 -12.45 0.77
CA VAL A 212 6.28 -13.39 0.91
C VAL A 212 6.82 -14.77 1.23
N ASP A 213 6.13 -15.47 2.11
CA ASP A 213 6.45 -16.84 2.50
C ASP A 213 5.13 -17.58 2.71
N THR A 214 4.47 -17.95 1.61
CA THR A 214 3.10 -18.46 1.65
C THR A 214 3.02 -19.96 1.98
N ASP A 215 4.15 -20.62 2.26
CA ASP A 215 4.30 -22.07 2.30
C ASP A 215 3.88 -22.77 0.98
N ASP A 216 3.81 -22.01 -0.12
CA ASP A 216 3.48 -22.50 -1.46
C ASP A 216 4.42 -21.88 -2.51
N PRO A 217 5.41 -22.64 -3.00
CA PRO A 217 6.42 -22.12 -3.92
C PRO A 217 5.86 -21.52 -5.21
N ALA A 218 4.70 -22.02 -5.69
CA ALA A 218 4.10 -21.50 -6.91
C ALA A 218 3.49 -20.11 -6.68
N LEU A 219 2.82 -19.90 -5.54
CA LEU A 219 2.31 -18.58 -5.16
C LEU A 219 3.45 -17.60 -4.87
N ASP A 220 4.47 -18.03 -4.15
CA ASP A 220 5.65 -17.20 -3.88
C ASP A 220 6.30 -16.75 -5.19
N ASP A 221 6.49 -17.66 -6.15
CA ASP A 221 7.03 -17.33 -7.46
C ASP A 221 6.12 -16.37 -8.26
N GLU A 222 4.79 -16.41 -8.11
CA GLU A 222 3.89 -15.43 -8.74
C GLU A 222 4.12 -14.00 -8.23
N PHE A 223 4.42 -13.83 -6.94
CA PHE A 223 4.77 -12.54 -6.37
C PHE A 223 6.17 -12.11 -6.83
N HIS A 224 7.15 -13.00 -6.76
CA HIS A 224 8.54 -12.70 -7.11
C HIS A 224 8.73 -12.35 -8.58
N LYS A 225 7.99 -12.98 -9.49
CA LYS A 225 8.01 -12.65 -10.93
C LYS A 225 7.62 -11.21 -11.25
N ARG A 226 7.00 -10.49 -10.32
CA ARG A 226 6.62 -9.07 -10.51
C ARG A 226 7.79 -8.13 -10.25
N GLU A 227 8.82 -8.57 -9.51
CA GLU A 227 9.98 -7.80 -9.03
C GLU A 227 9.64 -6.62 -8.10
N TYR A 228 8.47 -6.00 -8.28
CA TYR A 228 7.95 -4.88 -7.51
C TYR A 228 6.45 -5.05 -7.23
N LEU A 229 6.00 -4.49 -6.12
CA LEU A 229 4.58 -4.36 -5.78
C LEU A 229 4.22 -2.87 -5.61
N PHE A 230 2.99 -2.55 -5.97
CA PHE A 230 2.39 -1.27 -5.58
C PHE A 230 2.01 -1.29 -4.11
N VAL A 231 2.52 -0.33 -3.36
CA VAL A 231 2.13 -0.09 -1.98
C VAL A 231 1.34 1.20 -1.91
N VAL A 232 0.12 1.15 -1.37
CA VAL A 232 -0.69 2.33 -1.06
C VAL A 232 -0.06 3.03 0.15
N ILE A 233 0.28 4.30 -0.01
CA ILE A 233 1.00 5.09 1.00
C ILE A 233 0.27 6.38 1.42
N GLY A 234 -0.91 6.65 0.85
CA GLY A 234 -1.71 7.83 1.11
C GLY A 234 -2.95 7.88 0.22
N TYR A 235 -3.60 9.04 0.15
CA TYR A 235 -4.85 9.18 -0.60
C TYR A 235 -4.57 9.13 -2.09
N ARG A 236 -5.07 8.07 -2.76
CA ARG A 236 -4.86 7.82 -4.21
C ARG A 236 -3.38 7.89 -4.63
N THR A 237 -2.49 7.55 -3.70
CA THR A 237 -1.05 7.63 -3.87
C THR A 237 -0.44 6.26 -3.59
N SER A 238 0.42 5.80 -4.51
CA SER A 238 1.10 4.51 -4.39
C SER A 238 2.57 4.63 -4.75
N LYS A 239 3.39 3.77 -4.15
CA LYS A 239 4.83 3.66 -4.42
C LYS A 239 5.15 2.25 -4.92
N LEU A 240 5.96 2.14 -5.96
CA LEU A 240 6.57 0.86 -6.34
C LEU A 240 7.64 0.48 -5.31
N HIS A 241 7.55 -0.73 -4.80
CA HIS A 241 8.44 -1.21 -3.76
C HIS A 241 8.91 -2.64 -4.09
N PRO A 242 10.22 -2.93 -4.02
CA PRO A 242 10.75 -4.20 -4.49
C PRO A 242 10.27 -5.36 -3.63
N ILE A 243 10.06 -6.51 -4.26
CA ILE A 243 9.71 -7.78 -3.60
C ILE A 243 10.75 -8.86 -3.94
N GLN A 244 11.22 -9.59 -2.92
CA GLN A 244 12.19 -10.67 -3.07
C GLN A 244 11.84 -11.84 -2.14
N ARG A 245 12.49 -12.99 -2.38
CA ARG A 245 12.46 -14.16 -1.49
C ARG A 245 12.97 -13.83 -0.09
#